data_AF-A0A9Q5G444-F1
#
_entry.id   AF-A0A9Q5G444-F1
#
_cell.length_a   1.000
_cell.length_b   1.000
_cell.length_c   1.000
_cell.angle_alpha   90.00
_cell.angle_beta   90.00
_cell.angle_gamma   90.00
#
_symmetry.space_group_name_H-M   'P 1'
#
loop_
_entity.id
_entity.type
_entity.pdbx_description
1 polymer ?
#
loop_
_entity_poly.entity_id
_entity_poly.type
_entity_poly.pdbx_seq_one_letter_code
_entity_poly.pdbx_strand_id
1 'polypeptide(L)'
;MLVAEGYGERLDVTSFSLFRPTSLFYEPAHFFEYVVIGVIIYLFRYKETPKNDIFNAIFLALGIVLSTSGMGILTIAGIFGFWLLQQLSRTKFIRVRKEIFFLTVIGLIAVAFFLQSGFGQSVLSRLFDTGTNYSALDGRTEIYERIFSFDTGRVLLGSGYGNVLEHYFYPSWAFSLWCLGIMGSSVIVILYLLAYFQSRVTIAKIIVLVNFMLCFVSTLFMGKNLLLYFLFVYILSRADEEQYE
;
A
#
# COMPACT_ATOMS: atom_id res chain seq x y z
N MET A 1 0.50 -6.89 -28.75
CA MET A 1 0.73 -7.69 -27.53
C MET A 1 2.20 -7.53 -27.19
N LEU A 2 2.55 -6.53 -26.38
CA LEU A 2 3.93 -6.22 -26.00
C LEU A 2 4.33 -7.17 -24.88
N VAL A 3 4.81 -8.36 -25.25
CA VAL A 3 5.51 -9.24 -24.33
C VAL A 3 6.89 -8.62 -24.14
N ALA A 4 7.16 -8.09 -22.94
CA ALA A 4 8.50 -7.65 -22.59
C ALA A 4 9.45 -8.86 -22.69
N GLU A 5 10.39 -8.81 -23.65
CA GLU A 5 11.32 -9.89 -24.02
C GLU A 5 12.23 -10.39 -22.88
N GLY A 6 12.17 -9.84 -21.68
CA GLY A 6 12.96 -10.28 -20.52
C GLY A 6 12.29 -11.30 -19.58
N TYR A 7 11.05 -11.74 -19.83
CA TYR A 7 10.33 -12.60 -18.87
C TYR A 7 10.55 -14.11 -19.07
N GLY A 8 10.87 -14.57 -20.28
CA GLY A 8 11.15 -15.98 -20.55
C GLY A 8 12.36 -16.50 -19.78
N GLU A 9 13.37 -15.64 -19.57
CA GLU A 9 14.61 -15.99 -18.88
C GLU A 9 14.49 -16.02 -17.34
N ARG A 10 13.41 -15.46 -16.76
CA ARG A 10 13.18 -15.48 -15.30
C ARG A 10 12.56 -16.79 -14.79
N LEU A 11 12.27 -17.72 -15.68
CA LEU A 11 11.79 -19.07 -15.36
C LEU A 11 12.94 -20.08 -15.31
N ASP A 12 14.18 -19.65 -15.10
CA ASP A 12 15.29 -20.56 -14.85
C ASP A 12 15.16 -21.15 -13.43
N VAL A 13 14.77 -22.43 -13.39
CA VAL A 13 14.42 -23.22 -12.19
C VAL A 13 15.63 -23.50 -11.30
N THR A 14 16.82 -23.03 -11.67
CA THR A 14 18.10 -23.38 -11.04
C THR A 14 18.47 -22.51 -9.83
N SER A 15 17.72 -21.45 -9.52
CA SER A 15 17.95 -20.65 -8.31
C SER A 15 16.66 -20.38 -7.52
N PHE A 16 16.55 -20.96 -6.33
CA PHE A 16 15.51 -20.62 -5.33
C PHE A 16 15.56 -19.14 -4.86
N SER A 17 16.49 -18.32 -5.38
CA SER A 17 16.64 -16.90 -5.02
C SER A 17 15.70 -15.96 -5.79
N LEU A 18 15.15 -16.39 -6.94
CA LEU A 18 14.35 -15.55 -7.85
C LEU A 18 12.95 -16.09 -8.18
N PHE A 19 12.53 -17.21 -7.60
CA PHE A 19 11.17 -17.73 -7.79
C PHE A 19 10.13 -16.72 -7.26
N ARG A 20 9.39 -16.08 -8.17
CA ARG A 20 8.22 -15.26 -7.86
C ARG A 20 6.97 -16.12 -8.06
N PRO A 21 6.39 -16.72 -7.01
CA PRO A 21 5.18 -17.51 -7.16
C PRO A 21 4.06 -16.61 -7.71
N THR A 22 3.58 -16.95 -8.90
CA THR A 22 2.40 -16.33 -9.50
C THR A 22 1.22 -17.25 -9.26
N SER A 23 0.07 -16.68 -8.91
CA SER A 23 -1.19 -17.40 -8.73
C SER A 23 -2.26 -16.61 -9.48
N LEU A 24 -3.41 -16.32 -8.87
CA LEU A 24 -4.44 -15.46 -9.45
C LEU A 24 -3.94 -14.04 -9.78
N PHE A 25 -2.88 -13.59 -9.10
CA PHE A 25 -2.21 -12.32 -9.36
C PHE A 25 -0.84 -12.54 -9.99
N TYR A 26 -0.55 -11.74 -11.01
CA TYR A 26 0.72 -11.74 -11.74
C TYR A 26 1.89 -11.23 -10.88
N GLU A 27 1.64 -10.33 -9.93
CA GLU A 27 2.64 -9.85 -8.98
C GLU A 27 2.09 -9.86 -7.55
N PRO A 28 2.95 -10.13 -6.54
CA PRO A 28 2.57 -9.98 -5.14
C PRO A 28 2.00 -8.61 -4.76
N ALA A 29 2.50 -7.55 -5.41
CA ALA A 29 1.99 -6.19 -5.20
C ALA A 29 0.50 -6.07 -5.60
N HIS A 30 0.11 -6.66 -6.72
CA HIS A 30 -1.29 -6.66 -7.16
C HIS A 30 -2.22 -7.43 -6.21
N PHE A 31 -1.74 -8.56 -5.66
CA PHE A 31 -2.48 -9.29 -4.64
C PHE A 31 -2.70 -8.43 -3.39
N PHE A 32 -1.64 -7.81 -2.90
CA PHE A 32 -1.70 -6.91 -1.74
C PHE A 32 -2.68 -5.74 -1.97
N GLU A 33 -2.55 -5.04 -3.10
CA GLU A 33 -3.40 -3.90 -3.44
C GLU A 33 -4.89 -4.24 -3.47
N TYR A 34 -5.22 -5.47 -3.84
CA TYR A 34 -6.58 -5.98 -3.82
C TYR A 34 -7.04 -6.34 -2.40
N VAL A 35 -6.21 -7.06 -1.63
CA VAL A 35 -6.60 -7.62 -0.32
C VAL A 35 -6.63 -6.57 0.80
N VAL A 36 -5.81 -5.52 0.71
CA VAL A 36 -5.67 -4.53 1.80
C VAL A 36 -6.98 -3.80 2.12
N ILE A 37 -7.87 -3.60 1.15
CA ILE A 37 -9.21 -3.02 1.39
C ILE A 37 -10.00 -3.90 2.36
N GLY A 38 -9.94 -5.23 2.19
CA GLY A 38 -10.60 -6.18 3.09
C GLY A 38 -10.06 -6.08 4.52
N VAL A 39 -8.74 -5.93 4.69
CA VAL A 39 -8.12 -5.72 6.01
C VAL A 39 -8.65 -4.45 6.67
N ILE A 40 -8.72 -3.34 5.91
CA ILE A 40 -9.26 -2.07 6.41
C ILE A 40 -10.72 -2.23 6.83
N ILE A 41 -11.54 -2.89 6.01
CA ILE A 41 -12.95 -3.11 6.33
C ILE A 41 -13.08 -3.92 7.63
N TYR A 42 -12.43 -5.08 7.75
CA TYR A 42 -12.56 -5.89 8.96
C TYR A 42 -12.07 -5.18 10.23
N LEU A 43 -11.00 -4.38 10.16
CA LEU A 43 -10.48 -3.70 11.34
C LEU A 43 -11.32 -2.49 11.76
N PHE A 44 -11.85 -1.73 10.80
CA PHE A 44 -12.46 -0.43 11.06
C PHE A 44 -13.98 -0.39 10.85
N ARG A 45 -14.61 -1.50 10.45
CA ARG A 45 -16.06 -1.56 10.22
C ARG A 45 -16.87 -1.13 11.44
N TYR A 46 -16.47 -1.56 12.62
CA TYR A 46 -17.22 -1.33 13.85
C TYR A 46 -16.39 -0.51 14.84
N LYS A 47 -17.09 0.20 15.72
CA LYS A 47 -16.46 0.95 16.81
C LYS A 47 -15.64 0.07 17.74
N GLU A 48 -16.19 -1.08 18.13
CA GLU A 48 -15.45 -2.18 18.76
C GLU A 48 -15.34 -3.33 17.76
N THR A 49 -14.12 -3.66 17.33
CA THR A 49 -13.89 -4.70 16.32
C THR A 49 -14.18 -6.09 16.91
N PRO A 50 -15.12 -6.86 16.34
CA PRO A 50 -15.41 -8.22 16.80
C PRO A 50 -14.20 -9.15 16.66
N LYS A 51 -14.11 -10.17 17.53
CA LYS A 51 -13.02 -11.16 17.48
C LYS A 51 -12.90 -11.87 16.13
N ASN A 52 -14.04 -12.19 15.50
CA ASN A 52 -14.07 -12.83 14.19
C ASN A 52 -13.47 -11.93 13.10
N ASP A 53 -13.73 -10.62 13.17
CA ASP A 53 -13.20 -9.66 12.21
C ASP A 53 -11.69 -9.44 12.41
N ILE A 54 -11.22 -9.40 13.66
CA ILE A 54 -9.78 -9.38 13.97
C ILE A 54 -9.11 -10.63 13.39
N PHE A 55 -9.70 -11.82 13.57
CA PHE A 55 -9.18 -13.06 13.01
C PHE A 55 -9.12 -13.02 11.48
N ASN A 56 -10.18 -12.56 10.83
CA ASN A 56 -10.22 -12.41 9.37
C ASN A 56 -9.16 -11.42 8.87
N ALA A 57 -8.99 -10.29 9.55
CA ALA A 57 -7.95 -9.31 9.22
C ALA A 57 -6.54 -9.90 9.35
N ILE A 58 -6.27 -10.66 10.42
CA ILE A 58 -4.98 -11.36 10.62
C ILE A 58 -4.76 -12.40 9.52
N PHE A 59 -5.79 -13.19 9.18
CA PHE A 59 -5.69 -14.19 8.11
C PHE A 59 -5.31 -13.55 6.76
N LEU A 60 -5.95 -12.43 6.40
CA LEU A 60 -5.61 -11.67 5.20
C LEU A 60 -4.19 -11.06 5.27
N ALA A 61 -3.81 -10.53 6.43
CA ALA A 61 -2.46 -9.98 6.66
C ALA A 61 -1.37 -11.06 6.51
N LEU A 62 -1.60 -12.28 7.02
CA LEU A 62 -0.70 -13.41 6.82
C LEU A 62 -0.55 -13.75 5.34
N GLY A 63 -1.64 -13.73 4.57
CA GLY A 63 -1.58 -13.88 3.11
C GLY A 63 -0.67 -12.83 2.46
N ILE A 64 -0.75 -11.57 2.89
CA ILE A 64 0.11 -10.48 2.38
C ILE A 64 1.58 -10.72 2.75
N VAL A 65 1.87 -11.15 3.98
CA VAL A 65 3.24 -11.47 4.41
C VAL A 65 3.80 -12.65 3.59
N LEU A 66 3.01 -13.70 3.41
CA LEU A 66 3.39 -14.88 2.62
C LEU A 66 3.57 -14.56 1.13
N SER A 67 2.90 -13.52 0.63
CA SER A 67 3.10 -13.05 -0.74
C SER A 67 4.48 -12.44 -0.98
N THR A 68 5.26 -12.12 0.08
CA THR A 68 6.56 -11.44 0.02
C THR A 68 6.53 -10.02 -0.55
N SER A 69 5.36 -9.38 -0.58
CA SER A 69 5.24 -7.98 -1.01
C SER A 69 5.76 -7.03 0.07
N GLY A 70 6.95 -6.47 -0.14
CA GLY A 70 7.56 -5.54 0.82
C GLY A 70 6.68 -4.32 1.11
N MET A 71 6.07 -3.73 0.07
CA MET A 71 5.10 -2.63 0.23
C MET A 71 3.86 -3.07 1.01
N GLY A 72 3.41 -4.31 0.78
CA GLY A 72 2.27 -4.87 1.48
C GLY A 72 2.54 -5.06 2.97
N ILE A 73 3.72 -5.55 3.34
CA ILE A 73 4.12 -5.75 4.73
C ILE A 73 4.17 -4.41 5.47
N LEU A 74 4.81 -3.38 4.90
CA LEU A 74 4.87 -2.04 5.49
C LEU A 74 3.48 -1.42 5.65
N THR A 75 2.63 -1.54 4.64
CA THR A 75 1.28 -0.96 4.67
C THR A 75 0.41 -1.65 5.73
N ILE A 76 0.46 -2.98 5.83
CA ILE A 76 -0.29 -3.74 6.82
C ILE A 76 0.20 -3.40 8.24
N ALA A 77 1.51 -3.29 8.45
CA ALA A 77 2.05 -2.84 9.73
C ALA A 77 1.51 -1.45 10.12
N GLY A 78 1.46 -0.50 9.17
CA GLY A 78 0.87 0.82 9.38
C GLY A 78 -0.64 0.77 9.71
N ILE A 79 -1.41 -0.04 9.00
CA ILE A 79 -2.86 -0.20 9.22
C ILE A 79 -3.15 -0.80 10.60
N PHE A 80 -2.46 -1.89 10.98
CA PHE A 80 -2.61 -2.50 12.30
C PHE A 80 -2.14 -1.57 13.42
N GLY A 81 -1.04 -0.85 13.21
CA GLY A 81 -0.55 0.16 14.15
C GLY A 81 -1.58 1.28 14.37
N PHE A 82 -2.17 1.81 13.29
CA PHE A 82 -3.20 2.82 13.38
C PHE A 82 -4.47 2.30 14.07
N TRP A 83 -4.91 1.08 13.74
CA TRP A 83 -6.03 0.42 14.42
C TRP A 83 -5.77 0.27 15.92
N LEU A 84 -4.58 -0.21 16.30
CA LEU A 84 -4.18 -0.38 17.68
C LEU A 84 -4.20 0.95 18.44
N LEU A 85 -3.61 2.00 17.87
CA LEU A 85 -3.64 3.35 18.45
C LEU A 85 -5.07 3.87 18.64
N GLN A 86 -5.96 3.62 17.66
CA GLN A 86 -7.36 3.99 17.77
C GLN A 86 -8.06 3.25 18.93
N GLN A 87 -7.82 1.94 19.09
CA GLN A 87 -8.39 1.17 20.20
C GLN A 87 -7.84 1.60 21.57
N LEU A 88 -6.55 1.92 21.65
CA LEU A 88 -5.92 2.46 22.86
C LEU A 88 -6.44 3.84 23.22
N SER A 89 -6.71 4.71 22.24
CA SER A 89 -7.26 6.05 22.50
C SER A 89 -8.70 6.04 23.02
N ARG A 90 -9.49 5.02 22.63
CA ARG A 90 -10.89 4.84 23.05
C ARG A 90 -11.03 4.21 24.43
N THR A 91 -10.03 3.44 24.87
CA THR A 91 -10.02 2.86 26.21
C THR A 91 -9.35 3.84 27.17
N LYS A 92 -9.95 4.11 28.34
CA LYS A 92 -9.24 4.86 29.39
C LYS A 92 -7.93 4.13 29.66
N PHE A 93 -6.79 4.82 29.61
CA PHE A 93 -5.43 4.27 29.64
C PHE A 93 -5.15 3.24 30.77
N ILE A 94 -5.92 3.31 31.87
CA ILE A 94 -5.83 2.39 33.02
C ILE A 94 -6.54 1.04 32.79
N ARG A 95 -7.44 0.97 31.80
CA ARG A 95 -8.19 -0.23 31.41
C ARG A 95 -7.81 -0.65 29.98
N VAL A 96 -6.51 -0.63 29.67
CA VAL A 96 -6.00 -1.37 28.50
C VAL A 96 -6.44 -2.82 28.71
N ARG A 97 -7.33 -3.30 27.82
CA ARG A 97 -7.79 -4.68 27.83
C ARG A 97 -6.53 -5.57 27.77
N LYS A 98 -6.38 -6.50 28.72
CA LYS A 98 -5.18 -7.37 28.82
C LYS A 98 -4.88 -8.06 27.50
N GLU A 99 -5.92 -8.33 26.72
CA GLU A 99 -5.91 -8.86 25.38
C GLU A 99 -5.16 -7.98 24.37
N ILE A 100 -5.34 -6.65 24.41
CA ILE A 100 -4.67 -5.71 23.50
C ILE A 100 -3.17 -5.64 23.85
N PHE A 101 -2.85 -5.55 25.13
CA PHE A 101 -1.46 -5.58 25.60
C PHE A 101 -0.78 -6.90 25.19
N PHE A 102 -1.44 -8.03 25.42
CA PHE A 102 -0.93 -9.36 25.06
C PHE A 102 -0.74 -9.52 23.55
N LEU A 103 -1.69 -9.06 22.74
CA LEU A 103 -1.58 -9.06 21.27
C LEU A 103 -0.41 -8.19 20.80
N THR A 104 -0.19 -7.03 21.42
CA THR A 104 0.93 -6.14 21.08
C THR A 104 2.27 -6.80 21.41
N VAL A 105 2.40 -7.39 22.60
CA VAL A 105 3.61 -8.09 23.03
C VAL A 105 3.90 -9.30 22.14
N ILE A 106 2.90 -10.13 21.84
CA ILE A 106 3.04 -11.25 20.90
C ILE A 106 3.43 -10.75 19.51
N GLY A 107 2.80 -9.67 19.03
CA GLY A 107 3.13 -9.06 17.76
C GLY A 107 4.60 -8.61 17.69
N LEU A 108 5.10 -7.94 18.72
CA LEU A 108 6.50 -7.53 18.81
C LEU A 108 7.46 -8.72 18.83
N ILE A 109 7.13 -9.78 19.59
CA ILE A 109 7.92 -11.00 19.63
C ILE A 109 7.93 -11.67 18.24
N ALA A 110 6.78 -11.81 17.60
CA ALA A 110 6.65 -12.39 16.26
C ALA A 110 7.45 -11.59 15.23
N VAL A 111 7.41 -10.26 15.29
CA VAL A 111 8.24 -9.38 14.45
C VAL A 111 9.72 -9.60 14.73
N ALA A 112 10.16 -9.66 16.00
CA ALA A 112 11.55 -9.90 16.33
C ALA A 112 12.06 -11.25 15.78
N PHE A 113 11.29 -12.33 15.95
CA PHE A 113 11.62 -13.64 15.36
C PHE A 113 11.61 -13.60 13.83
N PHE A 114 10.65 -12.90 13.22
CA PHE A 114 10.58 -12.72 11.78
C PHE A 114 11.83 -12.02 11.25
N LEU A 115 12.28 -10.92 11.87
CA LEU A 115 13.47 -10.17 11.47
C LEU A 115 14.76 -10.99 11.66
N GLN A 116 14.79 -11.98 12.57
CA GLN A 116 15.92 -12.90 12.72
C GLN A 116 15.89 -14.08 11.73
N SER A 117 14.73 -14.36 11.12
CA SER A 117 14.61 -15.44 10.14
C SER A 117 15.31 -15.08 8.82
N GLY A 118 15.86 -16.08 8.12
CA GLY A 118 16.46 -15.88 6.79
C GLY A 118 15.46 -15.31 5.77
N PHE A 119 14.17 -15.63 5.92
CA PHE A 119 13.10 -15.05 5.12
C PHE A 119 12.90 -13.56 5.40
N GLY A 120 12.82 -13.15 6.66
CA GLY A 120 12.67 -11.73 7.03
C GLY A 120 13.86 -10.88 6.60
N GLN A 121 15.08 -11.40 6.74
CA GLN A 121 16.29 -10.78 6.22
C GLN A 121 16.25 -10.60 4.69
N SER A 122 15.73 -11.59 3.95
CA SER A 122 15.57 -11.50 2.49
C SER A 122 14.53 -10.45 2.06
N VAL A 123 13.48 -10.25 2.86
CA VAL A 123 12.47 -9.21 2.62
C VAL A 123 13.04 -7.83 2.93
N LEU A 124 13.76 -7.69 4.05
CA LEU A 124 14.43 -6.44 4.42
C LEU A 124 15.46 -6.04 3.38
N SER A 125 16.34 -6.93 2.94
CA SER A 125 17.38 -6.61 1.96
C SER A 125 16.82 -6.24 0.58
N ARG A 126 15.62 -6.73 0.23
CA ARG A 126 14.90 -6.29 -0.98
C ARG A 126 14.27 -4.91 -0.83
N LEU A 127 13.89 -4.52 0.39
CA LEU A 127 13.22 -3.25 0.71
C LEU A 127 14.22 -2.11 0.94
N PHE A 128 15.21 -2.37 1.78
CA PHE A 128 16.25 -1.44 2.20
C PHE A 128 17.58 -2.09 1.82
N ASP A 129 18.32 -1.46 0.91
CA ASP A 129 19.61 -1.99 0.48
C ASP A 129 20.52 -2.15 1.70
N THR A 130 20.92 -3.39 1.99
CA THR A 130 21.95 -3.68 2.99
C THR A 130 23.32 -3.91 2.33
N GLY A 131 23.48 -3.56 1.05
CA GLY A 131 24.67 -3.74 0.22
C GLY A 131 24.92 -2.59 -0.78
N THR A 132 25.44 -2.91 -1.97
CA THR A 132 25.80 -1.97 -3.05
C THR A 132 24.83 -2.05 -4.25
N ASN A 133 23.60 -2.53 -4.05
CA ASN A 133 22.67 -2.89 -5.12
C ASN A 133 21.33 -2.13 -4.99
N TYR A 134 20.89 -1.51 -6.08
CA TYR A 134 19.60 -0.81 -6.21
C TYR A 134 18.45 -1.50 -5.45
N SER A 135 17.88 -0.83 -4.44
CA SER A 135 16.74 -1.36 -3.70
C SER A 135 15.43 -1.24 -4.48
N ALA A 136 14.42 -2.01 -4.06
CA ALA A 136 13.09 -1.90 -4.65
C ALA A 136 12.41 -0.55 -4.31
N LEU A 137 12.84 0.15 -3.26
CA LEU A 137 12.38 1.51 -2.98
C LEU A 137 13.06 2.51 -3.91
N ASP A 138 14.37 2.40 -4.11
CA ASP A 138 15.14 3.30 -4.98
C ASP A 138 14.60 3.27 -6.42
N GLY A 139 14.33 2.08 -6.96
CA GLY A 139 13.73 1.94 -8.29
C GLY A 139 12.33 2.55 -8.43
N ARG A 140 11.68 2.93 -7.33
CA ARG A 140 10.38 3.63 -7.31
C ARG A 140 10.52 5.12 -6.98
N THR A 141 11.55 5.52 -6.25
CA THR A 141 11.72 6.90 -5.79
C THR A 141 12.67 7.73 -6.65
N GLU A 142 13.62 7.12 -7.35
CA GLU A 142 14.63 7.80 -8.19
C GLU A 142 13.99 8.71 -9.24
N ILE A 143 12.85 8.31 -9.81
CA ILE A 143 12.16 9.10 -10.81
C ILE A 143 11.68 10.46 -10.27
N TYR A 144 11.36 10.58 -8.98
CA TYR A 144 10.97 11.88 -8.42
C TYR A 144 12.14 12.85 -8.43
N GLU A 145 13.33 12.41 -8.02
CA GLU A 145 14.55 13.22 -8.07
C GLU A 145 14.86 13.64 -9.50
N ARG A 146 14.69 12.71 -10.45
CA ARG A 146 14.88 12.99 -11.86
C ARG A 146 13.88 14.02 -12.39
N ILE A 147 12.60 13.93 -12.04
CA ILE A 147 11.56 14.90 -12.45
C ILE A 147 11.92 16.30 -11.97
N PHE A 148 12.32 16.44 -10.70
CA PHE A 148 12.66 17.75 -10.13
C PHE A 148 13.99 18.32 -10.60
N SER A 149 14.81 17.54 -11.32
CA SER A 149 16.05 18.01 -11.96
C SER A 149 15.83 18.75 -13.29
N PHE A 150 14.63 18.66 -13.89
CA PHE A 150 14.30 19.35 -15.14
C PHE A 150 13.93 20.82 -14.92
N ASP A 151 13.79 21.57 -16.03
CA ASP A 151 13.40 22.96 -15.98
C ASP A 151 12.03 23.17 -15.30
N THR A 152 11.88 24.34 -14.65
CA THR A 152 10.68 24.68 -13.88
C THR A 152 9.41 24.66 -14.73
N GLY A 153 9.51 24.97 -16.03
CA GLY A 153 8.36 24.93 -16.95
C GLY A 153 7.79 23.53 -17.09
N ARG A 154 8.66 22.54 -17.32
CA ARG A 154 8.27 21.11 -17.38
C ARG A 154 7.75 20.59 -16.05
N VAL A 155 8.34 20.99 -14.94
CA VAL A 155 7.84 20.58 -13.61
C VAL A 155 6.43 21.15 -13.34
N LEU A 156 6.16 22.38 -13.76
CA LEU A 156 4.86 23.03 -13.52
C LEU A 156 3.75 22.53 -14.45
N LEU A 157 4.03 22.45 -15.76
CA LEU A 157 3.05 22.15 -16.81
C LEU A 157 3.03 20.68 -17.25
N GLY A 158 4.09 19.94 -16.95
CA GLY A 158 4.28 18.57 -17.40
C GLY A 158 4.90 18.47 -18.80
N SER A 159 5.28 17.24 -19.14
CA SER A 159 5.91 16.87 -20.41
C SER A 159 4.92 16.29 -21.44
N GLY A 160 3.61 16.28 -21.12
CA GLY A 160 2.56 15.71 -21.96
C GLY A 160 2.21 14.27 -21.58
N TYR A 161 0.93 13.90 -21.71
CA TYR A 161 0.43 12.59 -21.28
C TYR A 161 1.04 11.44 -22.09
N GLY A 162 1.64 10.48 -21.39
CA GLY A 162 2.28 9.31 -21.99
C GLY A 162 3.71 9.55 -22.51
N ASN A 163 4.20 10.79 -22.46
CA ASN A 163 5.58 11.10 -22.84
C ASN A 163 6.54 10.79 -21.68
N VAL A 164 6.78 9.51 -21.42
CA VAL A 164 7.61 9.04 -20.29
C VAL A 164 9.09 8.92 -20.67
N LEU A 165 9.99 9.21 -19.72
CA LEU A 165 11.41 8.90 -19.86
C LEU A 165 11.61 7.38 -19.88
N GLU A 166 12.45 6.90 -20.79
CA GLU A 166 12.82 5.50 -20.88
C GLU A 166 13.62 5.04 -19.66
N HIS A 167 13.54 3.74 -19.36
CA HIS A 167 14.27 3.07 -18.27
C HIS A 167 13.86 3.40 -16.82
N TYR A 168 12.83 4.23 -16.61
CA TYR A 168 12.31 4.50 -15.27
C TYR A 168 10.97 3.81 -15.02
N PHE A 169 10.79 3.33 -13.78
CA PHE A 169 9.47 2.95 -13.28
C PHE A 169 8.73 4.20 -12.81
N TYR A 170 7.47 4.35 -13.20
CA TYR A 170 6.63 5.48 -12.80
C TYR A 170 5.55 5.02 -11.83
N PRO A 171 5.70 5.27 -10.52
CA PRO A 171 4.57 5.25 -9.61
C PRO A 171 3.52 6.27 -10.01
N SER A 172 2.35 6.14 -9.39
CA SER A 172 1.18 6.93 -9.74
C SER A 172 1.46 8.44 -9.68
N TRP A 173 1.99 8.90 -8.55
CA TRP A 173 2.29 10.33 -8.38
C TRP A 173 3.42 10.79 -9.29
N ALA A 174 4.48 9.99 -9.49
CA ALA A 174 5.55 10.34 -10.41
C ALA A 174 5.03 10.51 -11.86
N PHE A 175 4.17 9.59 -12.32
CA PHE A 175 3.57 9.72 -13.64
C PHE A 175 2.74 10.98 -13.76
N SER A 176 1.87 11.25 -12.77
CA SER A 176 1.03 12.44 -12.75
C SER A 176 1.88 13.71 -12.80
N LEU A 177 2.89 13.80 -11.94
CA LEU A 177 3.79 14.96 -11.86
C LEU A 177 4.54 15.16 -13.17
N TRP A 178 5.07 14.10 -13.76
CA TRP A 178 5.82 14.18 -15.00
C TRP A 178 4.93 14.54 -16.20
N CYS A 179 3.80 13.88 -16.36
CA CYS A 179 2.96 14.02 -17.56
C CYS A 179 2.06 15.26 -17.51
N LEU A 180 1.52 15.59 -16.33
CA LEU A 180 0.53 16.65 -16.13
C LEU A 180 1.08 17.87 -15.37
N GLY A 181 2.31 17.77 -14.87
CA GLY A 181 2.92 18.81 -14.05
C GLY A 181 2.31 18.90 -12.66
N ILE A 182 2.83 19.85 -11.87
CA ILE A 182 2.24 20.22 -10.57
C ILE A 182 0.80 20.70 -10.76
N MET A 183 0.50 21.45 -11.83
CA MET A 183 -0.86 21.98 -12.06
C MET A 183 -1.90 20.86 -12.23
N GLY A 184 -1.67 19.90 -13.13
CA GLY A 184 -2.61 18.81 -13.31
C GLY A 184 -2.63 17.84 -12.13
N SER A 185 -1.48 17.60 -11.49
CA SER A 185 -1.41 16.77 -10.27
C SER A 185 -2.20 17.40 -9.11
N SER A 186 -2.24 18.73 -9.01
CA SER A 186 -3.04 19.44 -8.00
C SER A 186 -4.53 19.16 -8.15
N VAL A 187 -5.04 19.01 -9.37
CA VAL A 187 -6.43 18.62 -9.61
C VAL A 187 -6.72 17.23 -9.03
N ILE A 188 -5.82 16.27 -9.23
CA ILE A 188 -5.96 14.92 -8.67
C ILE A 188 -5.91 14.96 -7.15
N VAL A 189 -5.00 15.75 -6.55
CA VAL A 189 -4.95 15.97 -5.10
C VAL A 189 -6.28 16.53 -4.59
N ILE A 190 -6.86 17.53 -5.27
CA ILE A 190 -8.17 18.08 -4.93
C ILE A 190 -9.25 17.00 -4.96
N LEU A 191 -9.26 16.10 -5.96
CA LEU A 191 -10.21 14.99 -6.02
C LEU A 191 -10.07 14.03 -4.83
N TYR A 192 -8.84 13.70 -4.42
CA TYR A 192 -8.61 12.92 -3.20
C TYR A 192 -9.10 13.64 -1.93
N LEU A 193 -8.84 14.94 -1.82
CA LEU A 193 -9.33 15.75 -0.69
C LEU A 193 -10.86 15.80 -0.66
N LEU A 194 -11.51 16.00 -1.82
CA LEU A 194 -12.97 15.97 -1.93
C LEU A 194 -13.52 14.60 -1.51
N ALA A 195 -12.95 13.51 -1.99
CA ALA A 195 -13.35 12.16 -1.59
C ALA A 195 -13.18 11.94 -0.07
N TYR A 196 -12.10 12.44 0.51
CA TYR A 196 -11.84 12.35 1.96
C TYR A 196 -12.84 13.15 2.79
N PHE A 197 -13.09 14.41 2.43
CA PHE A 197 -13.97 15.30 3.19
C PHE A 197 -15.46 15.02 2.97
N GLN A 198 -15.85 14.50 1.80
CA GLN A 198 -17.24 14.08 1.55
C GLN A 198 -17.60 12.75 2.21
N SER A 199 -16.60 11.91 2.50
CA SER A 199 -16.80 10.68 3.24
C SER A 199 -17.20 10.98 4.68
N ARG A 200 -18.36 10.50 5.12
CA ARG A 200 -18.79 10.59 6.53
C ARG A 200 -18.12 9.51 7.38
N VAL A 201 -18.18 8.28 6.89
CA VAL A 201 -17.65 7.08 7.55
C VAL A 201 -16.11 7.07 7.58
N THR A 202 -15.54 6.75 8.74
CA THR A 202 -14.09 6.71 8.97
C THR A 202 -13.37 5.70 8.07
N ILE A 203 -14.01 4.56 7.77
CA ILE A 203 -13.44 3.50 6.91
C ILE A 203 -13.14 4.04 5.52
N ALA A 204 -14.07 4.79 4.92
CA ALA A 204 -13.90 5.37 3.60
C ALA A 204 -12.70 6.35 3.59
N LYS A 205 -12.57 7.17 4.64
CA LYS A 205 -11.40 8.07 4.81
C LYS A 205 -10.09 7.31 4.87
N ILE A 206 -10.04 6.19 5.58
CA ILE A 206 -8.83 5.34 5.67
C ILE A 206 -8.51 4.73 4.30
N ILE A 207 -9.51 4.23 3.57
CA ILE A 207 -9.31 3.68 2.22
C ILE A 207 -8.76 4.74 1.28
N VAL A 208 -9.31 5.97 1.29
CA VAL A 208 -8.81 7.10 0.49
C VAL A 208 -7.35 7.41 0.85
N LEU A 209 -7.03 7.49 2.14
CA LEU A 209 -5.68 7.81 2.60
C LEU A 209 -4.67 6.72 2.25
N VAL A 210 -5.02 5.45 2.44
CA VAL A 210 -4.15 4.32 2.07
C VAL A 210 -3.93 4.30 0.55
N ASN A 211 -4.98 4.51 -0.25
CA ASN A 211 -4.84 4.59 -1.71
C ASN A 211 -3.92 5.74 -2.14
N PHE A 212 -4.10 6.93 -1.54
CA PHE A 212 -3.27 8.11 -1.79
C PHE A 212 -1.80 7.84 -1.48
N MET A 213 -1.50 7.20 -0.35
CA MET A 213 -0.13 6.85 0.04
C MET A 213 0.49 5.80 -0.89
N LEU A 214 -0.27 4.76 -1.23
CA LEU A 214 0.22 3.72 -2.13
C LEU A 214 0.51 4.23 -3.55
N CYS A 215 -0.16 5.29 -3.98
CA CYS A 215 0.13 5.94 -5.26
C CYS A 215 1.57 6.52 -5.34
N PHE A 216 2.27 6.74 -4.23
CA PHE A 216 3.68 7.19 -4.30
C PHE A 216 4.63 6.10 -4.78
N VAL A 217 4.25 4.83 -4.64
CA VAL A 217 5.13 3.68 -4.87
C VAL A 217 4.54 2.63 -5.82
N SER A 218 3.24 2.71 -6.11
CA SER A 218 2.52 1.81 -7.02
C SER A 218 1.81 2.59 -8.15
N THR A 219 1.40 1.89 -9.20
CA THR A 219 0.65 2.38 -10.37
C THR A 219 -0.87 2.38 -10.18
N LEU A 220 -1.36 2.33 -8.93
CA LEU A 220 -2.78 2.26 -8.56
C LEU A 220 -3.71 3.22 -9.33
N PHE A 221 -3.36 4.51 -9.49
CA PHE A 221 -4.24 5.47 -10.16
C PHE A 221 -4.32 5.30 -11.68
N MET A 222 -3.31 4.66 -12.27
CA MET A 222 -3.26 4.35 -13.71
C MET A 222 -3.87 2.99 -14.03
N GLY A 223 -4.07 2.18 -12.99
CA GLY A 223 -4.50 0.81 -13.10
C GLY A 223 -5.99 0.63 -12.83
N LYS A 224 -6.49 -0.56 -13.18
CA LYS A 224 -7.84 -1.02 -12.86
C LYS A 224 -8.17 -0.97 -11.35
N ASN A 225 -7.15 -1.01 -10.49
CA ASN A 225 -7.33 -0.99 -9.03
C ASN A 225 -7.90 0.35 -8.54
N LEU A 226 -7.69 1.47 -9.24
CA LEU A 226 -8.33 2.75 -8.88
C LEU A 226 -9.86 2.60 -8.75
N LEU A 227 -10.49 1.94 -9.73
CA LEU A 227 -11.94 1.73 -9.75
C LEU A 227 -12.42 0.93 -8.53
N LEU A 228 -11.63 -0.06 -8.10
CA LEU A 228 -11.95 -0.87 -6.93
C LEU A 228 -11.98 0.00 -5.66
N TYR A 229 -10.94 0.80 -5.43
CA TYR A 229 -10.87 1.67 -4.25
C TYR A 229 -12.01 2.69 -4.24
N PHE A 230 -12.23 3.38 -5.34
CA PHE A 230 -13.27 4.42 -5.42
C PHE A 230 -14.69 3.84 -5.42
N LEU A 231 -14.90 2.60 -5.85
CA LEU A 231 -16.17 1.89 -5.67
C LEU A 231 -16.48 1.70 -4.17
N PHE A 232 -15.52 1.20 -3.38
CA PHE A 232 -15.72 1.04 -1.93
C PHE A 232 -15.90 2.37 -1.23
N VAL A 233 -15.11 3.39 -1.59
CA VAL A 233 -15.27 4.75 -1.05
C VAL A 233 -16.67 5.29 -1.35
N TYR A 234 -17.15 5.14 -2.59
CA TYR A 234 -18.49 5.59 -2.98
C TYR A 234 -19.59 4.87 -2.21
N ILE A 235 -19.54 3.53 -2.12
CA ILE A 235 -20.53 2.73 -1.38
C ILE A 235 -20.55 3.14 0.11
N LEU A 236 -19.37 3.21 0.74
CA LEU A 236 -19.25 3.54 2.16
C LEU A 236 -19.59 5.00 2.47
N SER A 237 -19.33 5.93 1.54
CA SER A 237 -19.67 7.35 1.72
C SER A 237 -21.18 7.61 1.78
N ARG A 238 -21.98 6.68 1.23
CA ARG A 238 -23.45 6.73 1.20
C ARG A 238 -24.12 5.92 2.31
N ALA A 239 -23.36 5.12 3.04
CA ALA A 239 -23.89 4.37 4.16
C ALA A 239 -24.05 5.30 5.37
N ASP A 240 -25.18 5.17 6.09
CA ASP A 240 -25.46 5.97 7.27
C ASP A 240 -24.47 5.65 8.39
N GLU A 241 -23.99 6.69 9.10
CA GLU A 241 -23.03 6.53 10.20
C GLU A 241 -23.54 5.58 11.29
N GLU A 242 -24.85 5.58 11.56
CA GLU A 242 -25.51 4.73 12.56
C GLU A 242 -25.31 3.22 12.32
N GLN A 243 -25.02 2.77 11.10
CA GLN A 243 -24.74 1.36 10.82
C GLN A 243 -23.33 0.90 11.23
N TYR A 244 -22.43 1.84 11.56
CA TYR A 244 -21.03 1.57 11.90
C TYR A 244 -20.59 2.12 13.27
N GLU A 245 -21.48 2.82 13.99
CA GLU A 245 -21.32 3.23 15.39
C GLU A 245 -21.59 2.12 16.41
#